data_AF-A0A940ZYM8-F1
#
_entry.id   AF-A0A940ZYM8-F1
#
_cell.length_a   1.000
_cell.length_b   1.000
_cell.length_c   1.000
_cell.angle_alpha   90.00
_cell.angle_beta   90.00
_cell.angle_gamma   90.00
#
_symmetry.space_group_name_H-M   'P 1'
#
loop_
_entity.id
_entity.type
_entity.pdbx_description
1 polymer ?
#
loop_
_entity_poly.entity_id
_entity_poly.type
_entity_poly.pdbx_seq_one_letter_code
_entity_poly.pdbx_strand_id
1 'polypeptide(L)'
;MRAAEALAALAEVSVAFAGFSGIVTAFRRHNPGAWSQLDRFRLRFMVEFSLATLALSLFPFFLSELGLPESKVWSLSSLLLGGGAFLYLIRSVVRLYPLLVAGEPVSRGLASVSVTVGIGITVSAFMNAAGFFSQPSGVYLAGVGGCLFVSSAMFARLLLASSPNSGTDNEAG
;
A
#
# COMPACT_ATOMS: atom_id res chain seq x y z
N MET A 1 3.34 6.58 23.73
CA MET A 1 2.54 5.35 23.94
C MET A 1 1.49 5.15 22.84
N ARG A 2 0.50 6.03 22.64
CA ARG A 2 -0.55 5.84 21.60
C ARG A 2 -0.05 5.55 20.17
N ALA A 3 0.98 6.25 19.69
CA ALA A 3 1.49 6.02 18.34
C ALA A 3 2.16 4.65 18.18
N ALA A 4 2.83 4.16 19.22
CA ALA A 4 3.47 2.84 19.21
C ALA A 4 2.44 1.71 19.12
N GLU A 5 1.40 1.77 19.96
CA GLU A 5 0.28 0.81 19.93
C GLU A 5 -0.40 0.78 18.55
N ALA A 6 -0.64 1.96 17.97
CA ALA A 6 -1.23 2.07 16.64
C ALA A 6 -0.32 1.51 15.53
N LEU A 7 0.99 1.76 15.59
CA LEU A 7 1.95 1.20 14.63
C LEU A 7 2.05 -0.32 14.75
N ALA A 8 2.00 -0.87 15.97
CA ALA A 8 1.96 -2.31 16.21
C ALA A 8 0.69 -2.93 15.59
N ALA A 9 -0.48 -2.32 15.82
CA ALA A 9 -1.72 -2.76 15.18
C ALA A 9 -1.64 -2.71 13.63
N LEU A 10 -1.04 -1.65 13.07
CA LEU A 10 -0.81 -1.55 11.62
C LEU A 10 0.14 -2.65 11.12
N ALA A 11 1.17 -3.00 11.89
CA ALA A 11 2.08 -4.10 11.56
C ALA A 11 1.35 -5.45 11.54
N GLU A 12 0.52 -5.74 12.53
CA GLU A 12 -0.31 -6.96 12.60
C GLU A 12 -1.25 -7.07 11.40
N VAL A 13 -1.99 -5.99 11.09
CA VAL A 13 -2.89 -5.96 9.93
C VAL A 13 -2.10 -6.14 8.63
N SER A 14 -0.92 -5.54 8.51
CA SER A 14 -0.05 -5.70 7.34
C SER A 14 0.40 -7.15 7.13
N VAL A 15 0.81 -7.83 8.21
CA VAL A 15 1.16 -9.25 8.18
C VAL A 15 -0.05 -10.10 7.77
N ALA A 16 -1.24 -9.78 8.27
CA ALA A 16 -2.47 -10.49 7.89
C ALA A 16 -2.76 -10.36 6.38
N PHE A 17 -2.66 -9.15 5.81
CA PHE A 17 -2.80 -8.95 4.36
C PHE A 17 -1.75 -9.71 3.56
N ALA A 18 -0.49 -9.68 3.99
CA ALA A 18 0.58 -10.42 3.34
C ALA A 18 0.33 -11.93 3.39
N GLY A 19 -0.10 -12.48 4.53
CA GLY A 19 -0.46 -13.88 4.69
C GLY A 19 -1.63 -14.31 3.79
N PHE A 20 -2.72 -13.54 3.79
CA PHE A 20 -3.87 -13.80 2.91
C PHE A 20 -3.50 -13.74 1.43
N SER A 21 -2.61 -12.82 1.04
CA SER A 21 -2.12 -12.73 -0.33
C SER A 21 -1.42 -14.02 -0.79
N GLY A 22 -0.62 -14.63 0.10
CA GLY A 22 0.04 -15.90 -0.15
C GLY A 22 -0.96 -17.03 -0.35
N ILE A 23 -2.01 -17.08 0.48
CA ILE A 23 -3.10 -18.04 0.36
C ILE A 23 -3.84 -17.89 -0.98
N VAL A 24 -4.25 -16.67 -1.34
CA VAL A 24 -4.93 -16.38 -2.63
C VAL A 24 -4.07 -16.80 -3.83
N THR A 25 -2.76 -16.57 -3.74
CA THR A 25 -1.80 -16.98 -4.78
C THR A 25 -1.69 -18.50 -4.89
N ALA A 26 -1.64 -19.21 -3.76
CA ALA A 26 -1.54 -20.67 -3.71
C ALA A 26 -2.78 -21.35 -4.30
N PHE A 27 -3.99 -20.93 -3.90
CA PHE A 27 -5.24 -21.53 -4.39
C PHE A 27 -5.45 -21.34 -5.90
N ARG A 28 -5.02 -20.20 -6.45
CA ARG A 28 -5.20 -19.91 -7.89
C ARG A 28 -4.09 -20.44 -8.78
N ARG A 29 -3.02 -21.03 -8.22
CA ARG A 29 -1.95 -21.70 -9.01
C ARG A 29 -2.48 -22.88 -9.84
N HIS A 30 -3.62 -23.45 -9.44
CA HIS A 30 -4.30 -24.52 -10.17
C HIS A 30 -5.07 -24.06 -11.42
N ASN A 31 -5.23 -22.76 -11.67
CA ASN A 31 -5.87 -22.21 -12.89
C ASN A 31 -5.08 -21.01 -13.49
N PRO A 32 -3.92 -21.26 -14.13
CA PRO A 32 -3.00 -20.20 -14.59
C PRO A 32 -3.57 -19.25 -15.65
N GLY A 33 -4.55 -19.70 -16.44
CA GLY A 33 -5.18 -18.93 -17.53
C GLY A 33 -6.19 -17.86 -17.06
N ALA A 34 -6.55 -17.84 -15.78
CA ALA A 34 -7.60 -16.96 -15.24
C ALA A 34 -7.09 -15.61 -14.70
N TRP A 35 -5.77 -15.36 -14.68
CA TRP A 35 -5.23 -14.08 -14.19
C TRP A 35 -4.99 -13.11 -15.32
N SER A 36 -5.72 -11.98 -15.30
CA SER A 36 -5.33 -10.82 -16.09
C SER A 36 -3.97 -10.28 -15.62
N GLN A 37 -3.25 -9.59 -16.50
CA GLN A 37 -2.03 -8.86 -16.14
C GLN A 37 -2.28 -7.87 -14.98
N LEU A 38 -3.48 -7.28 -14.95
CA LEU A 38 -3.92 -6.34 -13.93
C LEU A 38 -4.10 -7.00 -12.55
N ASP A 39 -4.60 -8.23 -12.48
CA ASP A 39 -4.73 -8.96 -11.21
C ASP A 39 -3.35 -9.30 -10.63
N ARG A 40 -2.40 -9.70 -11.50
CA ARG A 40 -1.00 -9.98 -11.11
C ARG A 40 -0.35 -8.74 -10.55
N PHE A 41 -0.57 -7.61 -11.23
CA PHE A 41 -0.11 -6.31 -10.78
C PHE A 41 -0.71 -5.95 -9.41
N ARG A 42 -2.03 -6.02 -9.25
CA ARG A 42 -2.72 -5.67 -7.99
C ARG A 42 -2.25 -6.51 -6.81
N LEU A 43 -2.19 -7.83 -6.98
CA LEU A 43 -1.73 -8.72 -5.91
C LEU A 43 -0.28 -8.39 -5.53
N ARG A 44 0.62 -8.25 -6.51
CA ARG A 44 2.01 -7.94 -6.24
C ARG A 44 2.17 -6.60 -5.53
N PHE A 45 1.47 -5.57 -5.98
CA PHE A 45 1.48 -4.26 -5.33
C PHE A 45 0.97 -4.35 -3.89
N MET A 46 -0.12 -5.09 -3.66
CA MET A 46 -0.65 -5.30 -2.32
C MET A 46 0.38 -5.98 -1.40
N VAL A 47 1.04 -7.04 -1.85
CA VAL A 47 2.10 -7.71 -1.07
C VAL A 47 3.25 -6.75 -0.77
N GLU A 48 3.75 -6.05 -1.78
CA GLU A 48 4.85 -5.09 -1.65
C GLU A 48 4.49 -3.98 -0.64
N PHE A 49 3.27 -3.43 -0.71
CA PHE A 49 2.80 -2.40 0.22
C PHE A 49 2.59 -2.90 1.64
N SER A 50 2.05 -4.11 1.81
CA SER A 50 1.85 -4.69 3.13
C SER A 50 3.20 -4.97 3.80
N LEU A 51 4.18 -5.51 3.08
CA LEU A 51 5.53 -5.70 3.63
C LEU A 51 6.24 -4.38 3.92
N ALA A 52 6.08 -3.37 3.04
CA ALA A 52 6.61 -2.04 3.29
C ALA A 52 5.98 -1.38 4.52
N THR A 53 4.65 -1.49 4.69
CA THR A 53 3.92 -0.97 5.85
C THR A 53 4.37 -1.67 7.12
N LEU A 54 4.55 -2.99 7.11
CA LEU A 54 5.13 -3.74 8.22
C LEU A 54 6.52 -3.20 8.60
N ALA A 55 7.43 -3.09 7.62
CA ALA A 55 8.78 -2.61 7.85
C ALA A 55 8.77 -1.17 8.42
N LEU A 56 7.95 -0.28 7.86
CA LEU A 56 7.80 1.10 8.31
C LEU A 56 7.15 1.18 9.69
N SER A 57 6.20 0.30 10.02
CA SER A 57 5.61 0.25 11.37
C SER A 57 6.65 -0.13 12.42
N LEU A 58 7.56 -1.06 12.11
CA LEU A 58 8.58 -1.53 13.05
C LEU A 58 9.81 -0.61 13.11
N PHE A 59 10.09 0.14 12.05
CA PHE A 59 11.32 0.94 11.91
C PHE A 59 11.55 1.95 13.05
N PRO A 60 10.56 2.75 13.50
CA PRO A 60 10.76 3.68 14.62
C PRO A 60 11.16 2.98 15.93
N PHE A 61 10.70 1.75 16.15
CA PHE A 61 11.04 0.97 17.35
C PHE A 61 12.52 0.61 17.34
N PHE A 62 13.04 0.11 16.22
CA PHE A 62 14.47 -0.18 16.11
C PHE A 62 15.34 1.07 16.33
N LEU A 63 14.93 2.22 15.78
CA LEU A 63 15.66 3.47 16.01
C LEU A 63 15.60 3.93 17.48
N SER A 64 14.47 3.71 18.15
CA SER A 64 14.31 4.02 19.57
C SER A 64 15.22 3.15 20.45
N GLU A 65 15.33 1.86 20.14
CA GLU A 65 16.21 0.92 20.87
C GLU A 65 17.71 1.22 20.67
N LEU A 66 18.07 1.91 19.59
CA LEU A 66 19.42 2.44 19.39
C LEU A 66 19.75 3.67 20.25
N GLY A 67 18.82 4.12 21.11
CA GLY A 67 19.02 5.26 22.00
C GLY A 67 18.97 6.61 21.29
N LEU A 68 18.40 6.68 20.08
CA LEU A 68 18.27 7.93 19.35
C LEU A 68 17.23 8.84 20.02
N PRO A 69 17.44 10.17 20.02
CA PRO A 69 16.46 11.11 20.53
C PRO A 69 15.17 11.04 19.69
N GLU A 70 14.02 11.20 20.35
CA GLU A 70 12.70 11.02 19.74
C GLU A 70 12.53 11.86 18.45
N SER A 71 13.04 13.08 18.42
CA SER A 71 13.00 13.94 17.23
C SER A 71 13.71 13.33 16.02
N LYS A 72 14.85 12.65 16.23
CA LYS A 72 15.61 11.97 15.18
C LYS A 72 14.92 10.67 14.75
N VAL A 73 14.32 9.92 15.68
CA VAL A 73 13.53 8.72 15.37
C VAL A 73 12.44 9.05 14.37
N TRP A 74 11.62 10.07 14.66
CA TRP A 74 10.52 10.45 13.78
C TRP A 74 10.99 11.08 12.47
N SER A 75 12.05 11.88 12.50
CA SER A 75 12.62 12.51 11.30
C SER A 75 13.18 11.46 10.33
N LEU A 76 13.99 10.51 10.80
CA LEU A 76 14.55 9.43 9.99
C LEU A 76 13.48 8.49 9.47
N SER A 77 12.51 8.12 10.31
CA SER A 77 11.38 7.29 9.89
C SER A 77 10.56 7.98 8.79
N SER A 78 10.29 9.27 8.95
CA SER A 78 9.56 10.06 7.95
C SER A 78 10.36 10.24 6.66
N LEU A 79 11.68 10.35 6.74
CA LEU A 79 12.54 10.40 5.55
C LEU A 79 12.49 9.08 4.77
N LEU A 80 12.51 7.94 5.48
CA LEU A 80 12.35 6.62 4.87
C LEU A 80 10.97 6.45 4.24
N LEU A 81 9.91 6.85 4.93
CA LEU A 81 8.53 6.84 4.41
C LEU A 81 8.40 7.73 3.17
N GLY A 82 8.88 8.97 3.23
CA GLY A 82 8.83 9.93 2.13
C GLY A 82 9.62 9.45 0.92
N GLY A 83 10.83 8.92 1.12
CA GLY A 83 11.64 8.30 0.07
C GLY A 83 10.96 7.10 -0.58
N GLY A 84 10.38 6.20 0.24
CA GLY A 84 9.62 5.06 -0.25
C GLY A 84 8.37 5.46 -1.07
N ALA A 85 7.60 6.42 -0.56
CA ALA A 85 6.41 6.95 -1.24
C ALA A 85 6.77 7.68 -2.55
N PHE A 86 7.87 8.44 -2.56
CA PHE A 86 8.39 9.09 -3.76
C PHE A 86 8.82 8.07 -4.82
N LEU A 87 9.58 7.03 -4.43
CA LEU A 87 9.95 5.94 -5.33
C LEU A 87 8.73 5.20 -5.87
N TYR A 88 7.69 5.01 -5.04
CA TYR A 88 6.42 4.45 -5.49
C TYR A 88 5.76 5.33 -6.56
N LEU A 89 5.69 6.64 -6.37
CA LEU A 89 5.10 7.56 -7.36
C LEU A 89 5.84 7.47 -8.69
N ILE A 90 7.18 7.47 -8.67
CA ILE A 90 8.00 7.29 -9.88
C ILE A 90 7.68 5.96 -10.55
N ARG A 91 7.68 4.85 -9.78
CA ARG A 91 7.36 3.51 -10.31
C ARG A 91 5.95 3.43 -10.87
N SER A 92 4.99 4.07 -10.21
CA SER A 92 3.60 4.13 -10.61
C SER A 92 3.48 4.81 -11.97
N VAL A 93 4.10 5.98 -12.15
CA VAL A 93 4.13 6.68 -13.45
C VAL A 93 4.79 5.81 -14.53
N VAL A 94 5.99 5.26 -14.26
CA VAL A 94 6.73 4.47 -15.24
C VAL A 94 6.01 3.17 -15.64
N ARG A 95 5.31 2.51 -14.69
CA ARG A 95 4.61 1.24 -14.96
C ARG A 95 3.16 1.39 -15.41
N LEU A 96 2.41 2.41 -14.94
CA LEU A 96 1.04 2.64 -15.39
C LEU A 96 1.00 3.30 -16.77
N TYR A 97 1.97 4.14 -17.12
CA TYR A 97 1.99 4.82 -18.41
C TYR A 97 1.85 3.86 -19.61
N PRO A 98 2.65 2.78 -19.75
CA PRO A 98 2.48 1.85 -20.86
C PRO A 98 1.16 1.07 -20.81
N LEU A 99 0.61 0.79 -19.62
CA LEU A 99 -0.68 0.09 -19.47
C LEU A 99 -1.87 0.99 -19.89
N LEU A 100 -1.81 2.28 -19.56
CA LEU A 100 -2.79 3.28 -19.98
C LEU A 100 -2.73 3.53 -21.50
N VAL A 101 -1.52 3.59 -22.06
CA VAL A 101 -1.31 3.73 -23.51
C VAL A 101 -1.75 2.47 -24.26
N ALA A 102 -1.59 1.29 -23.66
CA ALA A 102 -2.05 0.01 -24.22
C ALA A 102 -3.57 -0.20 -24.14
N GLY A 103 -4.34 0.72 -23.53
CA GLY A 103 -5.80 0.65 -23.48
C GLY A 103 -6.38 -0.37 -22.49
N GLU A 104 -5.56 -0.90 -21.59
CA GLU A 104 -6.05 -1.78 -20.51
C GLU A 104 -7.08 -1.05 -19.65
N PRO A 105 -8.16 -1.72 -19.16
CA PRO A 105 -9.22 -1.13 -18.36
C PRO A 105 -8.76 -0.84 -16.92
N VAL A 106 -7.72 -0.01 -16.79
CA VAL A 106 -7.27 0.55 -15.52
C VAL A 106 -8.33 1.56 -15.09
N SER A 107 -8.88 1.36 -13.90
CA SER A 107 -9.84 2.29 -13.31
C SER A 107 -9.14 3.61 -13.02
N ARG A 108 -9.31 4.59 -13.92
CA ARG A 108 -8.70 5.93 -13.84
C ARG A 108 -8.92 6.60 -12.48
N GLY A 109 -10.10 6.40 -11.88
CA GLY A 109 -10.42 6.91 -10.55
C GLY A 109 -9.60 6.27 -9.42
N LEU A 110 -9.35 4.96 -9.46
CA LEU A 110 -8.51 4.31 -8.45
C LEU A 110 -7.05 4.73 -8.58
N ALA A 111 -6.55 4.83 -9.82
CA ALA A 111 -5.21 5.32 -10.09
C ALA A 111 -5.04 6.77 -9.61
N SER A 112 -6.00 7.66 -9.87
CA SER A 112 -5.93 9.05 -9.43
C SER A 112 -5.97 9.17 -7.90
N VAL A 113 -6.82 8.37 -7.23
CA VAL A 113 -6.88 8.34 -5.75
C VAL A 113 -5.55 7.85 -5.17
N SER A 114 -4.99 6.75 -5.67
CA SER A 114 -3.70 6.24 -5.18
C SER A 114 -2.55 7.22 -5.40
N VAL A 115 -2.53 7.93 -6.53
CA VAL A 115 -1.52 8.98 -6.80
C VAL A 115 -1.71 10.17 -5.87
N THR A 116 -2.95 10.63 -5.67
CA THR A 116 -3.25 11.76 -4.78
C THR A 116 -2.83 11.45 -3.34
N VAL A 117 -3.20 10.26 -2.86
CA VAL A 117 -2.79 9.79 -1.53
C VAL A 117 -1.25 9.68 -1.46
N GLY A 118 -0.60 9.10 -2.46
CA GLY A 118 0.86 8.98 -2.51
C GLY A 118 1.58 10.32 -2.47
N ILE A 119 1.09 11.33 -3.20
CA ILE A 119 1.63 12.70 -3.15
C ILE A 119 1.46 13.29 -1.74
N GLY A 120 0.26 13.17 -1.15
CA GLY A 120 -0.01 13.65 0.20
C GLY A 120 0.90 13.02 1.25
N ILE A 121 1.13 11.71 1.18
CA ILE A 121 2.05 10.99 2.07
C ILE A 121 3.48 11.49 1.86
N THR A 122 3.93 11.63 0.61
CA THR A 122 5.30 12.07 0.29
C THR A 122 5.58 13.47 0.82
N VAL A 123 4.69 14.42 0.54
CA VAL A 123 4.83 15.81 0.98
C VAL A 123 4.80 15.89 2.51
N SER A 124 3.80 15.26 3.15
CA SER A 124 3.68 15.29 4.59
C SER A 124 4.87 14.63 5.29
N ALA A 125 5.40 13.53 4.76
CA ALA A 125 6.57 12.84 5.29
C ALA A 125 7.86 13.69 5.22
N PHE A 126 8.11 14.37 4.09
CA PHE A 126 9.27 15.27 4.00
C PHE A 126 9.13 16.52 4.88
N MET A 127 7.94 17.11 4.96
CA MET A 127 7.67 18.20 5.89
C MET A 127 7.87 17.76 7.35
N ASN A 128 7.47 16.53 7.69
CA ASN A 128 7.69 15.95 9.00
C ASN A 128 9.17 15.71 9.29
N ALA A 129 9.92 15.22 8.32
CA ALA A 129 11.37 15.05 8.44
C ALA A 129 12.10 16.38 8.67
N ALA A 130 11.62 17.46 8.06
CA ALA A 130 12.14 18.82 8.22
C ALA A 130 11.71 19.52 9.53
N GLY A 131 10.84 18.89 10.34
CA GLY A 131 10.43 19.41 11.65
C GLY A 131 9.31 20.45 11.61
N PHE A 132 8.51 20.51 10.54
CA PHE A 132 7.39 21.47 10.42
C PHE A 132 6.21 21.17 11.36
N PHE A 133 6.10 19.95 11.89
CA PHE A 133 4.95 19.52 12.70
C PHE A 133 5.28 19.40 14.19
N SER A 134 4.38 19.90 15.03
CA SER A 134 4.48 19.80 16.49
C SER A 134 4.24 18.39 17.04
N GLN A 135 3.59 17.51 16.27
CA GLN A 135 3.35 16.11 16.61
C GLN A 135 3.85 15.17 15.50
N PRO A 136 5.17 14.87 15.45
CA PRO A 136 5.76 14.10 14.35
C PRO A 136 5.27 12.66 14.26
N SER A 137 4.93 12.06 15.40
CA SER A 137 4.44 10.68 15.49
C SER A 137 3.07 10.50 14.82
N GLY A 138 2.18 11.49 14.92
CA GLY A 138 0.85 11.44 14.30
C GLY A 138 0.90 11.53 12.78
N VAL A 139 1.76 12.40 12.23
CA VAL A 139 1.94 12.54 10.78
C VAL A 139 2.55 11.27 10.19
N TYR A 140 3.55 10.70 10.87
CA TYR A 140 4.13 9.43 10.46
C TYR A 140 3.09 8.30 10.46
N LEU A 141 2.33 8.16 11.54
CA LEU A 141 1.27 7.17 11.67
C LEU A 141 0.22 7.31 10.56
N ALA A 142 -0.22 8.54 10.27
CA ALA A 142 -1.18 8.80 9.21
C ALA A 142 -0.63 8.40 7.83
N GLY A 143 0.66 8.63 7.57
CA GLY A 143 1.31 8.22 6.33
C GLY A 143 1.39 6.70 6.18
N VAL A 144 1.83 5.99 7.22
CA VAL A 144 1.88 4.51 7.23
C VAL A 144 0.47 3.91 7.10
N GLY A 145 -0.51 4.46 7.82
CA GLY A 145 -1.92 4.07 7.69
C GLY A 145 -2.48 4.31 6.29
N GLY A 146 -2.08 5.41 5.65
CA GLY A 146 -2.43 5.71 4.25
C GLY A 146 -1.90 4.67 3.27
N CYS A 147 -0.67 4.17 3.46
CA CYS A 147 -0.12 3.07 2.66
C CYS A 147 -0.98 1.80 2.79
N LEU A 148 -1.38 1.46 4.02
CA LEU A 148 -2.21 0.28 4.28
C LEU A 148 -3.62 0.44 3.69
N PHE A 149 -4.19 1.65 3.73
CA PHE A 149 -5.48 1.95 3.13
C PHE A 149 -5.45 1.75 1.60
N VAL A 150 -4.38 2.19 0.92
CA VAL A 150 -4.20 1.94 -0.51
C VAL A 150 -4.09 0.44 -0.80
N SER A 151 -3.34 -0.32 0.01
CA SER A 151 -3.23 -1.79 -0.10
C SER A 151 -4.59 -2.46 0.04
N SER A 152 -5.38 -2.04 1.04
CA SER A 152 -6.71 -2.56 1.33
C SER A 152 -7.68 -2.33 0.17
N ALA A 153 -7.66 -1.15 -0.45
CA ALA A 153 -8.47 -0.83 -1.62
C ALA A 153 -8.11 -1.71 -2.84
N MET A 154 -6.83 -2.00 -3.05
CA MET A 154 -6.38 -2.91 -4.11
C MET A 154 -6.83 -4.34 -3.85
N PHE A 155 -6.76 -4.80 -2.60
CA PHE A 155 -7.24 -6.13 -2.20
C PHE A 155 -8.74 -6.31 -2.41
N ALA A 156 -9.54 -5.36 -1.92
CA ALA A 156 -10.99 -5.41 -2.05
C ALA A 156 -11.42 -5.50 -3.52
N ARG A 157 -10.75 -4.75 -4.40
CA ARG A 157 -10.98 -4.83 -5.85
C ARG A 157 -10.54 -6.16 -6.46
N LEU A 158 -9.44 -6.75 -6.00
CA LEU A 158 -9.01 -8.08 -6.45
C LEU A 158 -10.10 -9.12 -6.14
N LEU A 159 -10.70 -9.07 -4.94
CA LEU A 159 -11.78 -9.96 -4.54
C LEU A 159 -13.09 -9.70 -5.30
N LEU A 160 -13.48 -8.44 -5.47
CA LEU A 160 -14.73 -8.09 -6.15
C LEU A 160 -14.66 -8.33 -7.67
N ALA A 161 -13.52 -8.07 -8.29
CA ALA A 161 -13.34 -8.34 -9.72
C ALA A 161 -13.23 -9.83 -10.05
N SER A 162 -13.01 -10.69 -9.05
CA SER A 162 -12.95 -12.13 -9.23
C SER A 162 -14.29 -12.85 -9.04
N SER A 163 -15.38 -12.12 -8.73
CA SER A 163 -16.72 -12.69 -8.77
C SER A 163 -17.18 -12.81 -10.23
N PRO A 164 -17.43 -14.03 -10.75
CA PRO A 164 -17.97 -14.18 -12.09
C PRO A 164 -19.33 -13.49 -12.14
N ASN A 165 -19.58 -12.70 -13.19
CA ASN A 165 -20.94 -12.42 -13.58
C ASN A 165 -21.61 -13.77 -13.84
N SER A 166 -22.48 -14.20 -12.93
CA SER A 166 -23.51 -15.18 -13.25
C SER A 166 -24.55 -14.48 -14.14
N GLY A 167 -24.18 -14.16 -15.38
CA GLY A 167 -25.18 -13.98 -16.45
C GLY A 167 -25.71 -15.38 -16.74
N THR A 168 -26.98 -15.71 -16.51
CA THR A 168 -28.15 -15.23 -17.25
C THR A 168 -27.84 -15.17 -18.75
N ASP A 169 -27.76 -16.33 -19.39
CA ASP A 169 -28.05 -16.50 -20.81
C ASP A 169 -28.54 -17.94 -21.08
N ASN A 170 -29.78 -18.01 -21.60
CA ASN A 170 -30.53 -19.16 -22.16
C ASN A 170 -30.95 -20.31 -21.23
N GLU A 171 -32.21 -20.74 -21.21
CA GLU A 171 -33.01 -21.10 -22.40
C GLU A 171 -34.43 -20.50 -22.39
N ALA A 172 -34.68 -19.58 -23.33
CA ALA A 172 -35.94 -19.49 -24.05
C ALA A 172 -35.69 -20.10 -25.43
N GLY A 173 -36.36 -21.21 -25.73
CA GLY A 173 -36.27 -21.94 -26.99
C GLY A 173 -37.12 -23.20 -26.94
#